data_AF-A0AB37HXR5-F1
#
_entry.id   AF-A0AB37HXR5-F1
#
_cell.length_a   1.000
_cell.length_b   1.000
_cell.length_c   1.000
_cell.angle_alpha   90.00
_cell.angle_beta   90.00
_cell.angle_gamma   90.00
#
_symmetry.space_group_name_H-M   'P 1'
#
loop_
_entity.id
_entity.type
_entity.pdbx_description
1 polymer ?
#
loop_
_entity_poly.entity_id
_entity_poly.type
_entity_poly.pdbx_seq_one_letter_code
_entity_poly.pdbx_strand_id
1 'polypeptide(L)'
;MLGFAAVDRRSETVAIWLVSRTDPTEASSTNAVVVDLADEHALKKVHSLTRERVVIATPGSDLTGLPISDGHPTALLGEFIDATRTHQRAIVEAVRSYAASRKGQKLVEPTFPAEPQLPENWPETCQDRALELAGLVGRAWTNWLVSDGERLRRTTQPRTGRTPWIMPGELNQPELLALPPALAEKFRPEPVGPFPG
;
A
#
# COMPACT_ATOMS: atom_id res chain seq x y z
N MET A 1 4.59 11.80 -4.63
CA MET A 1 4.24 11.06 -3.40
C MET A 1 3.54 9.80 -3.84
N LEU A 2 3.95 8.62 -3.36
CA LEU A 2 3.28 7.37 -3.74
C LEU A 2 1.80 7.43 -3.34
N GLY A 3 0.93 6.84 -4.16
CA GLY A 3 -0.44 6.55 -3.80
C GLY A 3 -1.07 5.56 -4.77
N PHE A 4 -2.27 5.12 -4.45
CA PHE A 4 -2.95 4.06 -5.19
C PHE A 4 -4.25 4.57 -5.78
N ALA A 5 -4.65 3.98 -6.91
CA ALA A 5 -5.98 4.08 -7.47
C ALA A 5 -6.59 2.67 -7.49
N ALA A 6 -7.60 2.44 -6.65
CA ALA A 6 -8.42 1.24 -6.70
C ALA A 6 -9.47 1.42 -7.80
N VAL A 7 -9.43 0.55 -8.81
CA VAL A 7 -10.24 0.67 -10.01
C VAL A 7 -11.12 -0.54 -10.20
N ASP A 8 -12.39 -0.31 -10.49
CA ASP A 8 -13.28 -1.30 -11.08
C ASP A 8 -13.76 -0.78 -12.43
N ARG A 9 -13.72 -1.62 -13.46
CA ARG A 9 -14.38 -1.35 -14.74
C ARG A 9 -15.19 -2.55 -15.16
N ARG A 10 -16.51 -2.34 -15.23
CA ARG A 10 -17.48 -3.28 -15.77
C ARG A 10 -18.48 -2.47 -16.59
N SER A 11 -18.72 -2.89 -17.84
CA SER A 11 -19.59 -2.17 -18.77
C SER A 11 -19.08 -0.75 -19.09
N GLU A 12 -19.98 0.19 -19.31
CA GLU A 12 -19.71 1.57 -19.76
C GLU A 12 -19.31 2.51 -18.59
N THR A 13 -18.86 1.97 -17.47
CA THR A 13 -18.54 2.77 -16.27
C THR A 13 -17.23 2.33 -15.63
N VAL A 14 -16.49 3.31 -15.12
CA VAL A 14 -15.24 3.12 -14.37
C VAL A 14 -15.36 3.77 -13.01
N ALA A 15 -15.25 2.96 -11.96
CA ALA A 15 -15.20 3.38 -10.57
C ALA A 15 -13.74 3.51 -10.13
N ILE A 16 -13.34 4.68 -9.62
CA ILE A 16 -11.96 4.99 -9.22
C ILE A 16 -11.94 5.60 -7.82
N TRP A 17 -11.27 4.92 -6.90
CA TRP A 17 -11.04 5.39 -5.53
C TRP A 17 -9.54 5.66 -5.34
N LEU A 18 -9.20 6.88 -4.91
CA LEU A 18 -7.81 7.27 -4.68
C LEU A 18 -7.45 7.07 -3.22
N VAL A 19 -6.44 6.23 -2.96
CA VAL A 19 -5.90 5.99 -1.62
C VAL A 19 -4.54 6.69 -1.53
N SER A 20 -4.37 7.52 -0.51
CA SER A 20 -3.13 8.24 -0.26
C SER A 20 -2.70 8.03 1.19
N ARG A 21 -1.39 8.14 1.45
CA ARG A 21 -0.90 8.31 2.81
C ARG A 21 -1.36 9.67 3.34
N THR A 22 -2.23 9.68 4.34
CA THR A 22 -2.76 10.90 4.95
C THR A 22 -1.96 11.32 6.18
N ASP A 23 -1.33 10.36 6.86
CA ASP A 23 -0.49 10.58 8.03
C ASP A 23 0.77 9.70 8.01
N PRO A 24 1.74 9.92 8.91
CA PRO A 24 2.94 9.11 8.93
C PRO A 24 2.69 7.60 9.05
N THR A 25 1.59 7.19 9.66
CA THR A 25 1.23 5.80 9.90
C THR A 25 -0.14 5.41 9.33
N GLU A 26 -0.73 6.25 8.47
CA GLU A 26 -2.09 6.02 7.96
C GLU A 26 -2.19 6.25 6.45
N ALA A 27 -2.93 5.38 5.79
CA ALA A 27 -3.37 5.54 4.42
C ALA A 27 -4.89 5.36 4.32
N SER A 28 -5.56 6.31 3.68
CA SER A 28 -7.01 6.34 3.56
C SER A 28 -7.47 6.86 2.20
N SER A 29 -8.75 6.64 1.91
CA SER A 29 -9.39 7.15 0.70
C SER A 29 -9.47 8.68 0.75
N THR A 30 -8.93 9.32 -0.28
CA THR A 30 -8.84 10.78 -0.40
C THR A 30 -9.78 11.36 -1.46
N ASN A 31 -10.22 10.52 -2.41
CA ASN A 31 -11.19 10.90 -3.42
C ASN A 31 -11.87 9.64 -4.00
N ALA A 32 -13.07 9.80 -4.55
CA ALA A 32 -13.82 8.75 -5.22
C ALA A 32 -14.58 9.35 -6.41
N VAL A 33 -14.44 8.75 -7.59
CA VAL A 33 -15.08 9.22 -8.82
C VAL A 33 -15.60 8.02 -9.61
N VAL A 34 -16.84 8.11 -10.06
CA VAL A 34 -17.42 7.18 -11.04
C VAL A 34 -17.51 7.92 -12.37
N VAL A 35 -16.92 7.35 -13.42
CA VAL A 35 -16.82 7.92 -14.75
C VAL A 35 -17.70 7.11 -15.70
N ASP A 36 -18.68 7.76 -16.30
CA ASP A 36 -19.41 7.23 -17.45
C ASP A 36 -18.51 7.35 -18.69
N LEU A 37 -18.29 6.25 -19.40
CA LEU A 37 -17.45 6.20 -20.59
C LEU A 37 -18.09 6.85 -21.82
N ALA A 38 -19.39 7.12 -21.79
CA ALA A 38 -20.07 7.91 -22.82
C ALA A 38 -19.74 9.42 -22.76
N ASP A 39 -19.13 9.88 -21.66
CA ASP A 39 -18.68 11.28 -21.51
C ASP A 39 -17.50 11.57 -22.46
N GLU A 40 -17.59 12.67 -23.22
CA GLU A 40 -16.55 13.09 -24.19
C GLU A 40 -15.17 13.36 -23.55
N HIS A 41 -15.11 13.50 -22.23
CA HIS A 41 -13.91 13.70 -21.44
C HIS A 41 -13.60 12.51 -20.52
N ALA A 42 -14.31 11.38 -20.63
CA ALA A 42 -14.14 10.21 -19.77
C ALA A 42 -12.68 9.77 -19.66
N LEU A 43 -12.01 9.55 -20.79
CA LEU A 43 -10.62 9.08 -20.80
C LEU A 43 -9.68 10.11 -20.18
N LYS A 44 -9.89 11.40 -20.44
CA LYS A 44 -9.11 12.48 -19.81
C LYS A 44 -9.29 12.51 -18.30
N LYS A 45 -10.51 12.26 -17.81
CA LYS A 45 -10.82 12.15 -16.37
C LYS A 45 -10.11 10.94 -15.76
N VAL A 46 -10.22 9.76 -16.37
CA VAL A 46 -9.53 8.54 -15.93
C VAL A 46 -8.03 8.79 -15.81
N HIS A 47 -7.39 9.27 -16.87
CA HIS A 47 -5.95 9.58 -16.88
C HIS A 47 -5.56 10.58 -15.77
N SER A 48 -6.35 11.63 -15.58
CA SER A 48 -6.06 12.64 -14.56
C SER A 48 -6.13 12.10 -13.14
N LEU A 49 -6.97 11.08 -12.91
CA LEU A 49 -7.14 10.42 -11.61
C LEU A 49 -6.08 9.33 -11.37
N THR A 50 -5.64 8.64 -12.42
CA THR A 50 -4.72 7.50 -12.30
C THR A 50 -3.24 7.85 -12.47
N ARG A 51 -2.90 8.94 -13.17
CA ARG A 51 -1.49 9.38 -13.30
C ARG A 51 -0.82 9.55 -11.94
N GLU A 52 0.45 9.17 -11.83
CA GLU A 52 1.23 9.15 -10.58
C GLU A 52 0.70 8.18 -9.50
N ARG A 53 -0.30 7.36 -9.82
CA ARG A 53 -0.85 6.36 -8.90
C ARG A 53 -0.51 4.95 -9.36
N VAL A 54 -0.26 4.08 -8.40
CA VAL A 54 -0.26 2.64 -8.64
C VAL A 54 -1.71 2.21 -8.81
N VAL A 55 -2.06 1.74 -10.00
CA VAL A 55 -3.43 1.31 -10.31
C VAL A 55 -3.60 -0.15 -9.91
N ILE A 56 -4.54 -0.46 -9.02
CA ILE A 56 -4.92 -1.83 -8.70
C ILE A 56 -6.36 -2.03 -9.17
N ALA A 57 -6.58 -3.04 -10.00
CA ALA A 57 -7.89 -3.40 -10.50
C ALA A 57 -8.51 -4.51 -9.64
N THR A 58 -9.83 -4.45 -9.46
CA THR A 58 -10.62 -5.53 -8.87
C THR A 58 -10.61 -6.78 -9.77
N PRO A 59 -10.93 -7.99 -9.26
CA PRO A 59 -10.94 -9.19 -10.08
C PRO A 59 -11.98 -9.10 -11.20
N GLY A 60 -11.58 -9.47 -12.42
CA GLY A 60 -12.45 -9.45 -13.60
C GLY A 60 -12.76 -8.06 -14.15
N SER A 61 -12.07 -7.01 -13.71
CA SER A 61 -12.10 -5.71 -14.39
C SER A 61 -11.41 -5.77 -15.74
N ASP A 62 -11.98 -5.11 -16.74
CA ASP A 62 -11.36 -4.93 -18.05
C ASP A 62 -10.88 -3.49 -18.20
N LEU A 63 -9.57 -3.25 -18.24
CA LEU A 63 -9.00 -1.91 -18.40
C LEU A 63 -8.69 -1.55 -19.87
N THR A 64 -9.03 -2.42 -20.82
CA THR A 64 -8.69 -2.24 -22.25
C THR A 64 -9.27 -0.94 -22.82
N GLY A 65 -8.42 -0.09 -23.41
CA GLY A 65 -8.84 1.19 -23.98
C GLY A 65 -8.94 2.33 -22.96
N LEU A 66 -8.64 2.08 -21.68
CA LEU A 66 -8.37 3.15 -20.73
C LEU A 66 -6.91 3.62 -20.85
N PRO A 67 -6.61 4.89 -20.53
CA PRO A 67 -5.25 5.43 -20.49
C PRO A 67 -4.52 4.96 -19.21
N ILE A 68 -4.39 3.65 -19.04
CA ILE A 68 -3.74 2.97 -17.93
C ILE A 68 -2.76 1.98 -18.55
N SER A 69 -1.47 2.17 -18.28
CA SER A 69 -0.38 1.41 -18.87
C SER A 69 -0.15 0.10 -18.12
N ASP A 70 -0.14 0.17 -16.78
CA ASP A 70 0.21 -0.90 -15.85
C ASP A 70 -0.88 -1.07 -14.78
N GLY A 71 -2.04 -1.55 -15.20
CA GLY A 71 -3.10 -1.96 -14.27
C GLY A 71 -2.72 -3.26 -13.53
N HIS A 72 -2.52 -3.18 -12.22
CA HIS A 72 -2.09 -4.33 -11.42
C HIS A 72 -3.27 -5.18 -10.95
N PRO A 73 -3.15 -6.52 -10.93
CA PRO A 73 -4.20 -7.39 -10.42
C PRO A 73 -4.30 -7.30 -8.89
N THR A 74 -5.50 -7.55 -8.36
CA THR A 74 -5.73 -7.57 -6.90
C THR A 74 -4.83 -8.57 -6.16
N ALA A 75 -4.38 -9.64 -6.82
CA ALA A 75 -3.47 -10.64 -6.23
C ALA A 75 -2.17 -10.03 -5.69
N LEU A 76 -1.72 -8.90 -6.26
CA LEU A 76 -0.54 -8.18 -5.78
C LEU A 76 -0.72 -7.62 -4.35
N LEU A 77 -1.97 -7.41 -3.89
CA LEU A 77 -2.24 -7.08 -2.48
C LEU A 77 -2.02 -8.26 -1.54
N GLY A 78 -2.24 -9.50 -2.00
CA GLY A 78 -1.86 -10.70 -1.25
C GLY A 78 -0.35 -10.73 -1.00
N GLU A 79 0.44 -10.46 -2.04
CA GLU A 79 1.90 -10.34 -1.92
C GLU A 79 2.32 -9.20 -0.98
N PHE A 80 1.61 -8.07 -0.99
CA PHE A 80 1.83 -6.96 -0.06
C PHE A 80 1.59 -7.40 1.40
N ILE A 81 0.47 -8.07 1.66
CA ILE A 81 0.14 -8.58 2.98
C ILE A 81 1.22 -9.57 3.45
N ASP A 82 1.63 -10.50 2.59
CA ASP A 82 2.67 -11.49 2.92
C ASP A 82 4.06 -10.86 3.16
N ALA A 83 4.44 -9.87 2.36
CA ALA A 83 5.68 -9.13 2.54
C ALA A 83 5.66 -8.35 3.87
N THR A 84 4.51 -7.78 4.24
CA THR A 84 4.32 -7.09 5.52
C THR A 84 4.43 -8.06 6.69
N ARG A 85 3.77 -9.22 6.61
CA ARG A 85 3.87 -10.28 7.63
C ARG A 85 5.31 -10.75 7.83
N THR A 86 6.05 -10.94 6.72
CA THR A 86 7.45 -11.34 6.76
C THR A 86 8.31 -10.27 7.46
N HIS A 87 8.06 -8.99 7.16
CA HIS A 87 8.76 -7.88 7.78
C HIS A 87 8.46 -7.78 9.29
N GLN A 88 7.20 -7.91 9.69
CA GLN A 88 6.80 -7.93 11.10
C GLN A 88 7.51 -9.03 11.90
N ARG A 89 7.59 -10.24 11.34
CA ARG A 89 8.31 -11.36 11.95
C ARG A 89 9.80 -11.03 12.15
N ALA A 90 10.44 -10.46 11.13
CA ALA A 90 11.84 -10.06 11.22
C ALA A 90 12.08 -8.98 12.30
N ILE A 91 11.17 -8.01 12.46
CA ILE A 91 11.24 -7.02 13.54
C ILE A 91 11.13 -7.69 14.91
N VAL A 92 10.15 -8.58 15.10
CA VAL A 92 9.94 -9.29 16.38
C VAL A 92 11.15 -10.14 16.72
N GLU A 93 11.69 -10.87 15.74
CA GLU A 93 12.89 -11.69 15.92
C GLU A 93 14.12 -10.86 16.30
N ALA A 94 14.31 -9.69 15.67
CA ALA A 94 15.37 -8.75 16.02
C ALA A 94 15.23 -8.25 17.47
N VAL A 95 14.00 -7.88 17.88
CA VAL A 95 13.73 -7.43 19.26
C VAL A 95 14.03 -8.54 20.28
N ARG A 96 13.57 -9.77 20.01
CA ARG A 96 13.81 -10.94 20.87
C ARG A 96 15.30 -11.27 20.97
N SER A 97 16.00 -11.28 19.84
CA SER A 97 17.44 -11.56 19.77
C SER A 97 18.25 -10.53 20.55
N TYR A 98 17.92 -9.24 20.38
CA TYR A 98 18.57 -8.18 21.14
C TYR A 98 18.31 -8.32 22.64
N ALA A 99 17.07 -8.59 23.06
CA ALA A 99 16.72 -8.79 24.47
C ALA A 99 17.46 -9.99 25.08
N ALA A 100 17.56 -11.12 24.36
CA ALA A 100 18.27 -12.31 24.81
C ALA A 100 19.77 -12.05 25.01
N SER A 101 20.38 -11.21 24.17
CA SER A 101 21.80 -10.85 24.28
C SER A 101 22.14 -9.96 25.49
N ARG A 102 21.14 -9.35 26.14
CA ARG A 102 21.33 -8.39 27.24
C ARG A 102 20.62 -8.84 28.51
N LYS A 103 21.39 -9.30 29.50
CA LYS A 103 20.87 -9.70 30.81
C LYS A 103 20.04 -8.56 31.44
N GLY A 104 18.77 -8.83 31.71
CA GLY A 104 17.88 -7.97 32.51
C GLY A 104 17.11 -6.88 31.75
N GLN A 105 17.28 -6.73 30.43
CA GLN A 105 16.48 -5.78 29.65
C GLN A 105 15.12 -6.38 29.27
N LYS A 106 14.03 -5.83 29.83
CA LYS A 106 12.67 -6.08 29.33
C LYS A 106 12.38 -5.12 28.18
N LEU A 107 12.42 -5.63 26.96
CA LEU A 107 11.92 -4.91 25.79
C LEU A 107 10.46 -5.26 25.56
N VAL A 108 9.68 -4.26 25.14
CA VAL A 108 8.29 -4.45 24.72
C VAL A 108 8.29 -4.92 23.27
N GLU A 109 7.72 -6.10 23.03
CA GLU A 109 7.48 -6.58 21.68
C GLU A 109 6.48 -5.64 20.97
N PRO A 110 6.73 -5.29 19.70
CA PRO A 110 5.82 -4.43 18.95
C PRO A 110 4.46 -5.11 18.79
N THR A 111 3.41 -4.30 18.84
CA THR A 111 2.05 -4.71 18.47
C THR A 111 1.74 -4.15 17.10
N PHE A 112 1.22 -4.98 16.20
CA PHE A 112 0.90 -4.59 14.83
C PHE A 112 -0.62 -4.56 14.61
N PRO A 113 -1.11 -3.79 13.62
CA PRO A 113 -2.52 -3.84 13.24
C PRO A 113 -2.92 -5.25 12.77
N ALA A 114 -4.22 -5.54 12.87
CA ALA A 114 -4.77 -6.78 12.35
C ALA A 114 -4.44 -6.93 10.86
N GLU A 115 -4.08 -8.16 10.48
CA GLU A 115 -3.77 -8.47 9.10
C GLU A 115 -5.02 -8.28 8.22
N PRO A 116 -4.94 -7.48 7.13
CA PRO A 116 -6.05 -7.36 6.20
C PRO A 116 -6.31 -8.69 5.50
N GLN A 117 -7.58 -9.00 5.26
CA GLN A 117 -7.98 -10.19 4.51
C GLN A 117 -8.57 -9.79 3.16
N LEU A 118 -8.20 -10.53 2.12
CA LEU A 118 -8.84 -10.45 0.83
C LEU A 118 -10.29 -10.94 0.95
N PRO A 119 -11.28 -10.21 0.40
CA PRO A 119 -12.65 -10.65 0.46
C PRO A 119 -12.86 -11.89 -0.41
N GLU A 120 -13.57 -12.89 0.12
CA GLU A 120 -13.98 -14.08 -0.65
C GLU A 120 -14.99 -13.73 -1.73
N ASN A 121 -15.91 -12.80 -1.40
CA ASN A 121 -16.97 -12.33 -2.28
C ASN A 121 -16.82 -10.84 -2.50
N TRP A 122 -16.96 -10.42 -3.76
CA TRP A 122 -16.93 -9.01 -4.11
C TRP A 122 -18.36 -8.48 -4.23
N PRO A 123 -18.59 -7.19 -3.89
CA PRO A 123 -19.87 -6.54 -4.15
C PRO A 123 -20.29 -6.63 -5.63
N GLU A 124 -21.57 -6.42 -5.90
CA GLU A 124 -22.12 -6.54 -7.25
C GLU A 124 -21.79 -5.32 -8.12
N THR A 125 -21.93 -4.12 -7.54
CA THR A 125 -21.83 -2.86 -8.29
C THR A 125 -20.38 -2.41 -8.49
N CYS A 126 -20.13 -1.69 -9.58
CA CYS A 126 -18.81 -1.17 -9.92
C CYS A 126 -18.23 -0.29 -8.80
N GLN A 127 -19.02 0.67 -8.29
CA GLN A 127 -18.62 1.54 -7.19
C GLN A 127 -18.29 0.79 -5.89
N ASP A 128 -19.10 -0.20 -5.52
CA ASP A 128 -18.92 -0.89 -4.24
C ASP A 128 -17.68 -1.81 -4.29
N ARG A 129 -17.38 -2.40 -5.45
CA ARG A 129 -16.15 -3.19 -5.64
C ARG A 129 -14.90 -2.31 -5.56
N ALA A 130 -14.91 -1.14 -6.19
CA ALA A 130 -13.79 -0.21 -6.11
C ALA A 130 -13.62 0.34 -4.68
N LEU A 131 -14.71 0.60 -3.96
CA LEU A 131 -14.69 0.98 -2.55
C LEU A 131 -14.10 -0.14 -1.67
N GLU A 132 -14.55 -1.39 -1.83
CA GLU A 132 -14.02 -2.54 -1.07
C GLU A 132 -12.52 -2.71 -1.32
N LEU A 133 -12.09 -2.59 -2.57
CA LEU A 133 -10.67 -2.62 -2.94
C LEU A 133 -9.90 -1.45 -2.29
N ALA A 134 -10.42 -0.24 -2.34
CA ALA A 134 -9.79 0.92 -1.72
C ALA A 134 -9.63 0.74 -0.20
N GLY A 135 -10.65 0.20 0.46
CA GLY A 135 -10.60 -0.16 1.87
C GLY A 135 -9.51 -1.19 2.16
N LEU A 136 -9.39 -2.22 1.32
CA LEU A 136 -8.34 -3.23 1.44
C LEU A 136 -6.93 -2.63 1.26
N VAL A 137 -6.74 -1.80 0.21
CA VAL A 137 -5.47 -1.09 -0.04
C VAL A 137 -5.10 -0.22 1.14
N GLY A 138 -6.05 0.58 1.67
CA GLY A 138 -5.83 1.45 2.82
C GLY A 138 -5.41 0.68 4.07
N ARG A 139 -6.09 -0.44 4.37
CA ARG A 139 -5.73 -1.32 5.49
C ARG A 139 -4.35 -1.95 5.31
N ALA A 140 -4.04 -2.50 4.14
CA ALA A 140 -2.75 -3.13 3.86
C ALA A 140 -1.60 -2.13 3.96
N TRP A 141 -1.77 -0.95 3.38
CA TRP A 141 -0.74 0.06 3.40
C TRP A 141 -0.55 0.68 4.79
N THR A 142 -1.64 0.94 5.52
CA THR A 142 -1.58 1.36 6.93
C THR A 142 -0.85 0.32 7.79
N ASN A 143 -1.16 -0.97 7.60
CA ASN A 143 -0.49 -2.04 8.33
C ASN A 143 1.04 -2.03 8.09
N TRP A 144 1.45 -1.86 6.83
CA TRP A 144 2.86 -1.68 6.48
C TRP A 144 3.49 -0.44 7.14
N LEU A 145 2.87 0.73 7.02
CA LEU A 145 3.42 1.98 7.57
C LEU A 145 3.60 1.93 9.09
N VAL A 146 2.65 1.31 9.81
CA VAL A 146 2.77 1.09 11.26
C VAL A 146 3.92 0.13 11.56
N SER A 147 4.04 -0.95 10.78
CA SER A 147 5.06 -1.99 10.97
C SER A 147 6.47 -1.47 10.71
N ASP A 148 6.71 -0.79 9.58
CA ASP A 148 8.00 -0.15 9.30
C ASP A 148 8.28 1.00 10.28
N GLY A 149 7.23 1.65 10.81
CA GLY A 149 7.36 2.64 11.87
C GLY A 149 7.88 2.06 13.20
N GLU A 150 7.51 0.82 13.55
CA GLU A 150 8.07 0.11 14.72
C GLU A 150 9.54 -0.23 14.50
N ARG A 151 9.93 -0.61 13.27
CA ARG A 151 11.34 -0.82 12.87
C ARG A 151 12.13 0.49 12.98
N LEU A 152 11.63 1.58 12.39
CA LEU A 152 12.29 2.88 12.39
C LEU A 152 12.56 3.37 13.82
N ARG A 153 11.56 3.29 14.71
CA ARG A 153 11.69 3.65 16.13
C ARG A 153 12.79 2.88 16.88
N ARG A 154 13.18 1.70 16.38
CA ARG A 154 14.17 0.79 16.99
C ARG A 154 15.52 0.77 16.27
N THR A 155 15.66 1.56 15.22
CA THR A 155 16.87 1.70 14.40
C THR A 155 17.92 2.57 15.11
N THR A 156 17.48 3.64 15.77
CA THR A 156 18.34 4.64 16.41
C THR A 156 18.09 4.68 17.92
N GLN A 157 19.16 4.66 18.72
CA GLN A 157 19.04 4.73 20.17
C GLN A 157 18.57 6.12 20.61
N PRO A 158 17.42 6.27 21.31
CA PRO A 158 16.81 7.59 21.57
C PRO A 158 17.69 8.55 22.37
N ARG A 159 18.53 8.04 23.27
CA ARG A 159 19.38 8.87 24.15
C ARG A 159 20.69 9.32 23.52
N THR A 160 21.24 8.53 22.59
CA THR A 160 22.60 8.74 22.08
C THR A 160 22.63 9.05 20.59
N GLY A 161 21.52 8.84 19.88
CA GLY A 161 21.45 8.96 18.42
C GLY A 161 22.24 7.88 17.67
N ARG A 162 22.79 6.87 18.36
CA ARG A 162 23.61 5.83 17.71
C ARG A 162 22.75 4.81 16.97
N THR A 163 23.27 4.38 15.83
CA THR A 163 22.73 3.33 14.96
C THR A 163 23.87 2.39 14.54
N PRO A 164 23.64 1.08 14.35
CA PRO A 164 22.41 0.34 14.68
C PRO A 164 22.16 0.27 16.20
N TRP A 165 20.88 0.25 16.59
CA TRP A 165 20.47 0.03 17.98
C TRP A 165 19.93 -1.39 18.20
N ILE A 166 18.62 -1.60 18.04
CA ILE A 166 17.99 -2.93 18.19
C ILE A 166 17.88 -3.64 16.84
N MET A 167 17.61 -2.88 15.77
CA MET A 167 17.50 -3.45 14.44
C MET A 167 18.87 -3.89 13.91
N PRO A 168 18.99 -5.10 13.33
CA PRO A 168 20.20 -5.57 12.66
C PRO A 168 20.43 -4.78 11.36
N GLY A 169 21.61 -4.92 10.77
CA GLY A 169 22.04 -4.13 9.61
C GLY A 169 21.06 -4.16 8.44
N GLU A 170 20.44 -5.31 8.19
CA GLU A 170 19.48 -5.53 7.11
C GLU A 170 18.16 -4.76 7.31
N LEU A 171 17.81 -4.46 8.56
CA LEU A 171 16.62 -3.67 8.94
C LEU A 171 16.97 -2.24 9.36
N ASN A 172 18.24 -1.85 9.31
CA ASN A 172 18.74 -0.59 9.84
C ASN A 172 18.61 0.57 8.84
N GLN A 173 17.41 0.76 8.29
CA GLN A 173 17.11 1.83 7.34
C GLN A 173 16.78 3.14 8.09
N PRO A 174 17.36 4.30 7.70
CA PRO A 174 17.20 5.55 8.43
C PRO A 174 15.83 6.22 8.25
N GLU A 175 15.07 5.81 7.24
CA GLU A 175 13.80 6.42 6.86
C GLU A 175 12.66 5.42 6.89
N LEU A 176 11.42 5.92 6.93
CA LEU A 176 10.25 5.08 6.77
C LEU A 176 10.11 4.67 5.30
N LEU A 177 10.05 3.37 5.07
CA LEU A 177 9.86 2.82 3.74
C LEU A 177 8.39 2.94 3.34
N ALA A 178 8.14 3.53 2.16
CA ALA A 178 6.77 3.71 1.66
C ALA A 178 6.09 2.38 1.28
N LEU A 179 6.88 1.39 0.86
CA LEU A 179 6.45 0.04 0.47
C LEU A 179 7.45 -1.01 0.96
N PRO A 180 7.04 -2.28 1.05
CA PRO A 180 7.96 -3.39 1.20
C PRO A 180 9.00 -3.38 0.07
N PRO A 181 10.31 -3.49 0.39
CA PRO A 181 11.36 -3.46 -0.64
C PRO A 181 11.17 -4.48 -1.76
N ALA A 182 10.65 -5.67 -1.43
CA ALA A 182 10.38 -6.74 -2.39
C ALA A 182 9.32 -6.38 -3.45
N LEU A 183 8.53 -5.33 -3.21
CA LEU A 183 7.44 -4.89 -4.09
C LEU A 183 7.68 -3.52 -4.72
N ALA A 184 8.79 -2.85 -4.39
CA ALA A 184 9.11 -1.52 -4.92
C ALA A 184 9.16 -1.50 -6.46
N GLU A 185 9.68 -2.57 -7.07
CA GLU A 185 9.75 -2.72 -8.54
C GLU A 185 8.42 -3.19 -9.16
N LYS A 186 7.52 -3.78 -8.37
CA LYS A 186 6.23 -4.30 -8.85
C LYS A 186 5.15 -3.22 -8.84
N PHE A 187 5.07 -2.43 -7.77
CA PHE A 187 4.12 -1.32 -7.65
C PHE A 187 4.63 -0.09 -8.39
N ARG A 188 4.53 -0.15 -9.72
CA ARG A 188 4.87 0.96 -10.61
C ARG A 188 3.67 1.91 -10.74
N PRO A 189 3.83 3.20 -10.39
CA PRO A 189 2.80 4.18 -10.66
C PRO A 189 2.67 4.45 -12.16
N GLU A 190 1.47 4.83 -12.59
CA GLU A 190 1.26 5.37 -13.94
C GLU A 190 2.16 6.59 -14.20
N PRO A 191 2.70 6.73 -15.42
CA PRO A 191 3.67 7.77 -15.72
C PRO A 191 3.09 9.17 -15.59
N VAL A 192 3.96 10.12 -15.23
CA VAL A 192 3.65 11.54 -15.27
C VAL A 192 3.78 11.99 -16.71
N GLY A 193 2.66 12.13 -17.41
CA GLY A 193 2.67 12.49 -18.82
C GLY A 193 1.46 13.33 -19.23
N PRO A 194 1.53 13.94 -20.43
CA PRO A 194 0.32 14.42 -21.09
C PRO A 194 -0.62 13.24 -21.35
N PHE A 195 -1.92 13.53 -21.45
CA PHE A 195 -2.90 12.53 -21.88
C PHE A 195 -2.46 11.90 -23.21
N PRO A 196 -2.35 10.56 -23.31
CA PRO A 196 -2.03 9.90 -24.57
C PRO A 196 -3.18 10.15 -25.55
N GLY A 197 -2.88 10.84 -26.65
CA GLY A 197 -3.84 11.22 -27.68
C GLY A 197 -4.29 10.06 -28.56
#